data_AF-A0A843BFK9-F1
#
_entry.id   AF-A0A843BFK9-F1
#
_cell.length_a   1.000
_cell.length_b   1.000
_cell.length_c   1.000
_cell.angle_alpha   90.00
_cell.angle_beta   90.00
_cell.angle_gamma   90.00
#
_symmetry.space_group_name_H-M   'P 1'
#
loop_
_entity.id
_entity.type
_entity.pdbx_description
1 polymer ?
#
loop_
_entity_poly.entity_id
_entity_poly.type
_entity_poly.pdbx_seq_one_letter_code
_entity_poly.pdbx_strand_id
1 'polypeptide(L)'
;MGHRKHSQPRRGSLAYLPRGRAKSMEARIRGYPTISGDEPRMLVHCGFKAGCLQVVSIDDREKTPNAGKQLVSLGTLVVTPPLTVVGWRGYSKDTNGFHAEFDIFAEDLPKKITKKITLHTGEAAVRRSQDTSNLRRICAIVAVVPRDAGLEQKKPYIFEAPIEGGSVDARINYVSNLLGKSVRVSDTFKTGGAVDVAAITKGKGWQGVIKRYGAKRKQHKSRKSVRELGSLGPISPQYVMYTVPRAGQMGFHQRVEYNKRIMTMGEAEVGEMVGPPGGFKHFGDIRGDYIILKGSVPGTYKRLVKLRAQIRNEPAKISEPRILEVVV
;
A
#
# COMPACT_ATOMS: atom_id res chain seq x y z
N MET A 1 36.94 1.19 25.58
CA MET A 1 36.06 0.01 25.44
C MET A 1 36.79 -0.99 24.57
N GLY A 2 36.98 -2.22 25.05
CA GLY A 2 37.57 -3.30 24.25
C GLY A 2 36.58 -3.89 23.25
N HIS A 3 37.05 -4.84 22.45
CA HIS A 3 36.19 -5.62 21.54
C HIS A 3 35.03 -6.28 22.31
N ARG A 4 33.86 -6.38 21.69
CA ARG A 4 32.67 -6.93 22.33
C ARG A 4 32.87 -8.42 22.62
N LYS A 5 32.69 -8.83 23.88
CA LYS A 5 32.89 -10.22 24.33
C LYS A 5 32.05 -11.26 23.58
N HIS A 6 30.79 -10.94 23.25
CA HIS A 6 29.90 -11.85 22.52
C HIS A 6 29.27 -11.13 21.32
N SER A 7 29.48 -11.70 20.13
CA SER A 7 28.87 -11.22 18.88
C SER A 7 27.35 -11.32 18.93
N GLN A 8 26.67 -10.33 18.36
CA GLN A 8 25.21 -10.33 18.25
C GLN A 8 24.78 -9.47 17.06
N PRO A 9 23.69 -9.84 16.37
CA PRO A 9 23.07 -8.96 15.39
C PRO A 9 22.71 -7.60 15.97
N ARG A 10 22.76 -6.61 15.08
CA ARG A 10 22.35 -5.24 15.39
C ARG A 10 20.87 -5.19 15.78
N ARG A 11 20.55 -4.38 16.79
CA ARG A 11 19.16 -4.12 17.20
C ARG A 11 18.50 -3.09 16.28
N GLY A 12 17.70 -3.59 15.35
CA GLY A 12 16.92 -2.80 14.39
C GLY A 12 17.69 -2.44 13.12
N SER A 13 17.01 -2.58 11.99
CA SER A 13 17.57 -2.23 10.68
C SER A 13 17.80 -0.72 10.52
N LEU A 14 18.94 -0.37 9.92
CA LEU A 14 19.33 0.99 9.54
C LEU A 14 18.58 1.50 8.31
N ALA A 15 18.10 0.60 7.44
CA ALA A 15 17.39 0.96 6.21
C ALA A 15 16.06 1.71 6.45
N TYR A 16 15.58 1.71 7.69
CA TYR A 16 14.37 2.41 8.10
C TYR A 16 14.64 3.68 8.93
N LEU A 17 15.88 4.17 8.93
CA LEU A 17 16.21 5.50 9.47
C LEU A 17 15.96 6.58 8.39
N PRO A 18 15.62 7.82 8.81
CA PRO A 18 15.19 8.20 10.15
C PRO A 18 13.79 7.65 10.49
N ARG A 19 13.60 7.19 11.73
CA ARG A 19 12.29 6.68 12.22
C ARG A 19 11.37 7.81 12.68
N GLY A 20 10.95 8.66 11.75
CA GLY A 20 10.02 9.78 11.95
C GLY A 20 8.57 9.46 11.59
N ARG A 21 7.64 10.37 11.89
CA ARG A 21 6.25 10.28 11.44
C ARG A 21 6.19 10.44 9.91
N ALA A 22 5.29 9.71 9.27
CA ALA A 22 4.94 9.95 7.88
C ALA A 22 4.35 11.36 7.73
N LYS A 23 4.67 12.05 6.64
CA LYS A 23 4.21 13.41 6.37
C LYS A 23 2.71 13.48 6.00
N SER A 24 2.18 12.39 5.45
CA SER A 24 0.77 12.25 5.05
C SER A 24 0.18 10.95 5.60
N MET A 25 -1.15 10.88 5.66
CA MET A 25 -1.88 9.63 5.94
C MET A 25 -1.92 8.69 4.74
N GLU A 26 -1.60 9.21 3.55
CA GLU A 26 -1.49 8.46 2.31
C GLU A 26 -0.06 7.92 2.14
N ALA A 27 0.06 6.64 1.76
CA ALA A 27 1.36 6.06 1.44
C ALA A 27 1.78 6.44 0.01
N ARG A 28 2.98 7.04 -0.13
CA ARG A 28 3.54 7.37 -1.46
C ARG A 28 4.23 6.16 -2.08
N ILE A 29 3.76 5.72 -3.24
CA ILE A 29 4.45 4.69 -4.02
C ILE A 29 5.57 5.38 -4.83
N ARG A 30 6.80 4.86 -4.76
CA ARG A 30 7.98 5.47 -5.40
C ARG A 30 8.53 4.71 -6.60
N GLY A 31 8.17 3.44 -6.74
CA GLY A 31 8.63 2.59 -7.82
C GLY A 31 7.45 1.75 -8.31
N TYR A 32 7.49 1.38 -9.58
CA TYR A 32 6.44 0.61 -10.22
C TYR A 32 7.10 -0.51 -11.03
N PRO A 33 6.46 -1.69 -11.14
CA PRO A 33 6.96 -2.73 -12.01
C PRO A 33 6.87 -2.28 -13.47
N THR A 34 7.89 -2.62 -14.25
CA THR A 34 7.82 -2.53 -15.71
C THR A 34 7.13 -3.78 -16.22
N ILE A 35 6.08 -3.62 -17.02
CA ILE A 35 5.34 -4.74 -17.60
C ILE A 35 5.53 -4.71 -19.10
N SER A 36 6.00 -5.84 -19.64
CA SER A 36 6.30 -6.03 -21.06
C SER A 36 5.14 -6.63 -21.86
N GLY A 37 3.93 -6.68 -21.29
CA GLY A 37 2.75 -7.16 -22.01
C GLY A 37 2.28 -6.16 -23.07
N ASP A 38 1.58 -6.66 -24.08
CA ASP A 38 1.09 -5.84 -25.20
C ASP A 38 -0.09 -4.94 -24.81
N GLU A 39 -0.87 -5.34 -23.80
CA GLU A 39 -2.05 -4.59 -23.36
C GLU A 39 -1.71 -3.60 -22.23
N PRO A 40 -2.13 -2.32 -22.35
CA PRO A 40 -1.97 -1.34 -21.29
C PRO A 40 -2.88 -1.68 -20.11
N ARG A 41 -2.30 -1.68 -18.89
CA ARG A 41 -3.05 -1.88 -17.65
C ARG A 41 -2.62 -0.92 -16.56
N MET A 42 -3.58 -0.56 -15.70
CA MET A 42 -3.31 0.22 -14.51
C MET A 42 -2.60 -0.63 -13.45
N LEU A 43 -1.63 -0.06 -12.74
CA LEU A 43 -0.78 -0.82 -11.81
C LEU A 43 -1.14 -0.68 -10.34
N VAL A 44 -2.01 0.28 -10.03
CA VAL A 44 -2.30 0.66 -8.65
C VAL A 44 -3.79 0.70 -8.43
N HIS A 45 -4.22 0.07 -7.36
CA HIS A 45 -5.55 0.26 -6.79
C HIS A 45 -5.43 0.68 -5.33
N CYS A 46 -6.53 0.98 -4.66
CA CYS A 46 -6.50 1.20 -3.22
C CYS A 46 -7.78 0.74 -2.55
N GLY A 47 -7.72 0.61 -1.23
CA GLY A 47 -8.87 0.33 -0.41
C GLY A 47 -8.66 0.72 1.05
N PHE A 48 -9.60 0.35 1.89
CA PHE A 48 -9.60 0.65 3.31
C PHE A 48 -9.57 -0.63 4.11
N LYS A 49 -8.62 -0.72 5.04
CA LYS A 49 -8.47 -1.90 5.89
C LYS A 49 -9.68 -2.04 6.81
N ALA A 50 -10.47 -3.10 6.64
CA ALA A 50 -11.64 -3.39 7.47
C ALA A 50 -11.28 -4.22 8.69
N GLY A 51 -10.68 -5.39 8.49
CA GLY A 51 -10.41 -6.33 9.57
C GLY A 51 -9.50 -7.47 9.17
N CYS A 52 -9.18 -8.32 10.14
CA CYS A 52 -8.50 -9.58 9.90
C CYS A 52 -9.48 -10.73 10.13
N LEU A 53 -9.31 -11.81 9.39
CA LEU A 53 -10.13 -13.01 9.43
C LEU A 53 -9.23 -14.24 9.20
N GLN A 54 -9.79 -15.44 9.29
CA GLN A 54 -9.10 -16.68 8.95
C GLN A 54 -9.63 -17.22 7.62
N VAL A 55 -8.73 -17.73 6.79
CA VAL A 55 -9.03 -18.31 5.49
C VAL A 55 -8.56 -19.75 5.49
N VAL A 56 -9.50 -20.67 5.33
CA VAL A 56 -9.25 -22.09 5.12
C VAL A 56 -9.12 -22.32 3.62
N SER A 57 -7.94 -22.73 3.18
CA SER A 57 -7.62 -22.94 1.76
C SER A 57 -6.85 -24.24 1.57
N ILE A 58 -6.82 -24.79 0.36
CA ILE A 58 -5.91 -25.90 0.03
C ILE A 58 -4.53 -25.33 -0.34
N ASP A 59 -3.46 -25.89 0.22
CA ASP A 59 -2.09 -25.48 -0.14
C ASP A 59 -1.77 -25.97 -1.57
N ASP A 60 -1.63 -25.03 -2.50
CA ASP A 60 -1.39 -25.26 -3.92
C ASP A 60 0.12 -25.33 -4.27
N ARG A 61 0.99 -25.29 -3.27
CA ARG A 61 2.44 -25.34 -3.47
C ARG A 61 2.91 -26.79 -3.47
N GLU A 62 3.18 -27.33 -4.65
CA GLU A 62 3.56 -28.74 -4.86
C GLU A 62 4.77 -29.21 -4.03
N LYS A 63 5.76 -28.33 -3.79
CA LYS A 63 7.01 -28.67 -3.09
C LYS A 63 6.97 -28.44 -1.57
N THR A 64 5.79 -28.33 -0.96
CA THR A 64 5.65 -28.21 0.50
C THR A 64 5.11 -29.52 1.10
N PRO A 65 5.44 -29.84 2.37
CA PRO A 65 4.87 -31.00 3.06
C PRO A 65 3.33 -30.97 3.19
N ASN A 66 2.73 -29.80 2.94
CA ASN A 66 1.30 -29.54 3.04
C ASN A 66 0.61 -29.48 1.68
N ALA A 67 1.31 -29.72 0.57
CA ALA A 67 0.73 -29.72 -0.76
C ALA A 67 -0.56 -30.56 -0.81
N GLY A 68 -1.64 -29.98 -1.31
CA GLY A 68 -2.96 -30.62 -1.40
C GLY A 68 -3.72 -30.77 -0.08
N LYS A 69 -3.14 -30.38 1.06
CA LYS A 69 -3.81 -30.42 2.37
C LYS A 69 -4.48 -29.08 2.69
N GLN A 70 -5.45 -29.14 3.60
CA GLN A 70 -6.08 -27.94 4.15
C GLN A 70 -5.08 -27.12 4.96
N LEU A 71 -5.06 -25.81 4.73
CA LEU A 71 -4.22 -24.83 5.38
C LEU A 71 -5.09 -23.68 5.87
N VAL A 72 -5.09 -23.48 7.18
CA VAL A 72 -5.67 -22.30 7.82
C VAL A 72 -4.63 -21.19 7.81
N SER A 73 -4.97 -20.05 7.21
CA SER A 73 -4.10 -18.88 7.16
C SER A 73 -4.83 -17.63 7.60
N LEU A 74 -4.12 -16.68 8.20
CA LEU A 74 -4.70 -15.37 8.48
C LEU A 74 -4.90 -14.61 7.17
N GLY A 75 -6.01 -13.91 7.05
CA GLY A 75 -6.30 -12.96 5.98
C GLY A 75 -6.58 -11.57 6.54
N THR A 76 -6.32 -10.54 5.75
CA THR A 76 -6.82 -9.18 6.01
C THR A 76 -7.81 -8.81 4.92
N LEU A 77 -9.00 -8.40 5.33
CA LEU A 77 -9.99 -7.85 4.42
C LEU A 77 -9.76 -6.35 4.21
N VAL A 78 -9.69 -5.96 2.95
CA VAL A 78 -9.60 -4.57 2.50
C VAL A 78 -10.79 -4.29 1.59
N VAL A 79 -11.62 -3.31 1.95
CA VAL A 79 -12.74 -2.84 1.11
C VAL A 79 -12.18 -1.92 0.04
N THR A 80 -12.43 -2.21 -1.22
CA THR A 80 -11.81 -1.58 -2.39
C THR A 80 -12.88 -0.92 -3.24
N PRO A 81 -13.45 0.23 -2.82
CA PRO A 81 -14.46 0.91 -3.62
C PRO A 81 -13.90 1.28 -5.01
N PRO A 82 -14.74 1.33 -6.06
CA PRO A 82 -14.29 1.70 -7.40
C PRO A 82 -13.58 3.04 -7.43
N LEU A 83 -12.47 3.12 -8.17
CA LEU A 83 -11.69 4.35 -8.33
C LEU A 83 -12.24 5.19 -9.47
N THR A 84 -12.52 6.46 -9.23
CA THR A 84 -12.88 7.39 -10.31
C THR A 84 -11.61 7.95 -10.93
N VAL A 85 -11.42 7.78 -12.25
CA VAL A 85 -10.31 8.40 -12.99
C VAL A 85 -10.66 9.85 -13.25
N VAL A 86 -10.06 10.76 -12.48
CA VAL A 86 -10.38 12.20 -12.55
C VAL A 86 -9.59 12.93 -13.63
N GLY A 87 -8.48 12.36 -14.06
CA GLY A 87 -7.56 12.98 -14.98
C GLY A 87 -6.41 12.06 -15.33
N TRP A 88 -5.45 12.59 -16.06
CA TRP A 88 -4.19 11.93 -16.32
C TRP A 88 -3.05 12.92 -16.47
N ARG A 89 -1.84 12.41 -16.27
CA ARG A 89 -0.59 13.14 -16.28
C ARG A 89 0.40 12.50 -17.23
N GLY A 90 0.95 13.31 -18.13
CA GLY A 90 2.05 12.94 -19.00
C GLY A 90 3.40 13.28 -18.36
N TYR A 91 4.35 12.37 -18.46
CA TYR A 91 5.74 12.57 -18.02
C TYR A 91 6.72 12.43 -19.18
N SER A 92 7.59 13.42 -19.32
CA SER A 92 8.83 13.31 -20.09
C SER A 92 9.95 12.74 -19.22
N LYS A 93 11.04 12.32 -19.85
CA LYS A 93 12.25 11.87 -19.15
C LYS A 93 13.47 12.55 -19.74
N ASP A 94 14.24 13.21 -18.89
CA ASP A 94 15.53 13.81 -19.21
C ASP A 94 16.66 13.09 -18.43
N THR A 95 17.85 13.69 -18.37
CA THR A 95 18.98 13.18 -17.56
C THR A 95 18.75 13.32 -16.05
N ASN A 96 17.89 14.24 -15.62
CA ASN A 96 17.61 14.54 -14.21
C ASN A 96 16.47 13.70 -13.63
N GLY A 97 15.59 13.15 -14.48
CA GLY A 97 14.55 12.22 -14.08
C GLY A 97 13.28 12.36 -14.90
N PHE A 98 12.13 12.17 -14.24
CA PHE A 98 10.83 12.32 -14.86
C PHE A 98 10.25 13.69 -14.51
N HIS A 99 9.80 14.42 -15.54
CA HIS A 99 9.19 15.74 -15.41
C HIS A 99 7.73 15.67 -15.84
N ALA A 100 6.82 16.23 -15.02
CA ALA A 100 5.40 16.28 -15.34
C ALA A 100 5.17 17.41 -16.35
N GLU A 101 4.68 17.08 -17.54
CA GLU A 101 4.50 18.04 -18.64
C GLU A 101 3.16 18.77 -18.58
N PHE A 102 2.10 18.01 -18.25
CA PHE A 102 0.73 18.50 -18.18
C PHE A 102 -0.15 17.57 -17.34
N ASP A 103 -1.30 18.12 -16.93
CA ASP A 103 -2.42 17.41 -16.34
C ASP A 103 -3.68 17.70 -17.15
N ILE A 104 -4.40 16.66 -17.56
CA ILE A 104 -5.72 16.78 -18.17
C ILE A 104 -6.73 16.17 -17.21
N PHE A 105 -7.77 16.93 -16.87
CA PHE A 105 -8.87 16.47 -16.04
C PHE A 105 -10.13 16.24 -16.88
N ALA A 106 -10.99 15.33 -16.43
CA ALA A 106 -12.30 15.11 -17.02
C ALA A 106 -13.21 16.32 -16.77
N GLU A 107 -14.05 16.66 -17.75
CA GLU A 107 -15.03 17.74 -17.62
C GLU A 107 -16.20 17.33 -16.70
N ASP A 108 -16.74 16.13 -16.92
CA ASP A 108 -17.80 15.57 -16.09
C ASP A 108 -17.21 14.68 -14.98
N LEU A 109 -17.37 15.12 -13.75
CA LEU A 109 -16.93 14.42 -12.56
C LEU A 109 -18.05 14.35 -11.51
N PRO A 110 -18.14 13.24 -10.76
CA PRO A 110 -19.15 13.10 -9.72
C PRO A 110 -19.13 14.27 -8.73
N LYS A 111 -20.33 14.80 -8.40
CA LYS A 111 -20.51 15.91 -7.44
C LYS A 111 -19.84 15.67 -6.08
N LYS A 112 -19.65 14.40 -5.69
CA LYS A 112 -18.94 14.02 -4.47
C LYS A 112 -17.45 14.41 -4.47
N ILE A 113 -16.83 14.50 -5.64
CA ILE A 113 -15.43 14.89 -5.83
C ILE A 113 -15.33 16.41 -6.08
N THR A 114 -16.10 16.94 -7.03
CA THR A 114 -16.02 18.36 -7.45
C THR A 114 -16.38 19.34 -6.34
N LYS A 115 -17.28 18.97 -5.42
CA LYS A 115 -17.59 19.78 -4.22
C LYS A 115 -16.44 19.89 -3.21
N LYS A 116 -15.44 19.02 -3.31
CA LYS A 116 -14.34 18.92 -2.32
C LYS A 116 -12.99 19.31 -2.90
N ILE A 117 -12.82 19.20 -4.22
CA ILE A 117 -11.57 19.50 -4.91
C ILE A 117 -11.91 20.20 -6.22
N THR A 118 -11.30 21.36 -6.43
CA THR A 118 -11.35 22.08 -7.69
C THR A 118 -10.25 21.53 -8.60
N LEU A 119 -10.64 20.95 -9.74
CA LEU A 119 -9.74 20.47 -10.78
C LEU A 119 -10.02 21.30 -12.02
N HIS A 120 -8.98 21.84 -12.65
CA HIS A 120 -9.13 22.64 -13.85
C HIS A 120 -8.00 22.31 -14.81
N THR A 121 -8.36 22.09 -16.08
CA THR A 121 -7.41 21.88 -17.18
C THR A 121 -7.13 23.23 -17.82
N GLY A 122 -5.91 23.74 -17.69
CA GLY A 122 -5.51 24.98 -18.36
C GLY A 122 -5.27 24.77 -19.85
N GLU A 123 -5.48 25.79 -20.67
CA GLU A 123 -5.31 25.72 -22.14
C GLU A 123 -3.90 25.26 -22.55
N ALA A 124 -2.87 25.69 -21.82
CA ALA A 124 -1.49 25.26 -22.05
C ALA A 124 -1.30 23.74 -21.87
N ALA A 125 -2.03 23.12 -20.94
CA ALA A 125 -1.98 21.67 -20.73
C ALA A 125 -2.60 20.93 -21.92
N VAL A 126 -3.70 21.44 -22.47
CA VAL A 126 -4.34 20.88 -23.68
C VAL A 126 -3.39 20.95 -24.88
N ARG A 127 -2.75 22.10 -25.12
CA ARG A 127 -1.78 22.24 -26.22
C ARG A 127 -0.62 21.27 -26.09
N ARG A 128 -0.04 21.13 -24.90
CA ARG A 128 1.07 20.19 -24.65
C ARG A 128 0.66 18.72 -24.76
N SER A 129 -0.59 18.41 -24.45
CA SER A 129 -1.08 17.03 -24.56
C SER A 129 -1.13 16.50 -26.00
N GLN A 130 -1.17 17.39 -26.98
CA GLN A 130 -1.17 17.03 -28.40
C GLN A 130 0.22 16.59 -28.87
N ASP A 131 1.29 17.02 -28.19
CA ASP A 131 2.65 16.57 -28.47
C ASP A 131 2.99 15.33 -27.63
N THR A 132 2.88 14.16 -28.25
CA THR A 132 3.14 12.86 -27.60
C THR A 132 4.59 12.39 -27.76
N SER A 133 5.39 13.06 -28.59
CA SER A 133 6.71 12.58 -29.02
C SER A 133 7.71 12.35 -27.88
N ASN A 134 7.65 13.21 -26.85
CA ASN A 134 8.56 13.19 -25.71
C ASN A 134 8.01 12.45 -24.48
N LEU A 135 6.79 11.91 -24.56
CA LEU A 135 6.16 11.23 -23.43
C LEU A 135 6.74 9.84 -23.21
N ARG A 136 7.13 9.58 -21.96
CA ARG A 136 7.74 8.30 -21.53
C ARG A 136 6.92 7.55 -20.50
N ARG A 137 6.15 8.27 -19.67
CA ARG A 137 5.26 7.66 -18.69
C ARG A 137 3.92 8.37 -18.66
N ILE A 138 2.86 7.58 -18.56
CA ILE A 138 1.49 8.06 -18.45
C ILE A 138 0.93 7.53 -17.14
N CYS A 139 0.35 8.44 -16.36
CA CYS A 139 -0.29 8.12 -15.10
C CYS A 139 -1.74 8.58 -15.13
N ALA A 140 -2.68 7.71 -14.78
CA ALA A 140 -4.02 8.14 -14.43
C ALA A 140 -3.99 8.84 -13.07
N ILE A 141 -4.69 9.96 -12.95
CA ILE A 141 -4.98 10.60 -11.67
C ILE A 141 -6.31 10.02 -11.19
N VAL A 142 -6.25 9.25 -10.11
CA VAL A 142 -7.40 8.53 -9.56
C VAL A 142 -7.84 9.13 -8.24
N ALA A 143 -9.15 9.13 -8.01
CA ALA A 143 -9.77 9.55 -6.77
C ALA A 143 -10.56 8.41 -6.13
N VAL A 144 -10.44 8.29 -4.81
CA VAL A 144 -11.27 7.40 -3.99
C VAL A 144 -11.93 8.19 -2.89
N VAL A 145 -13.24 8.02 -2.71
CA VAL A 145 -13.98 8.63 -1.59
C VAL A 145 -14.15 7.59 -0.49
N PRO A 146 -13.65 7.82 0.74
CA PRO A 146 -13.77 6.84 1.83
C PRO A 146 -15.22 6.47 2.17
N ARG A 147 -16.17 7.40 1.94
CA ARG A 147 -17.60 7.15 2.10
C ARG A 147 -18.14 6.01 1.23
N ASP A 148 -17.57 5.81 0.05
CA ASP A 148 -17.98 4.71 -0.83
C ASP A 148 -17.60 3.34 -0.22
N ALA A 149 -16.62 3.29 0.69
CA ALA A 149 -16.27 2.11 1.49
C ALA A 149 -17.01 2.04 2.84
N GLY A 150 -18.06 2.85 3.06
CA GLY A 150 -18.82 2.89 4.31
C GLY A 150 -18.20 3.74 5.43
N LEU A 151 -17.18 4.57 5.14
CA LEU A 151 -16.54 5.42 6.14
C LEU A 151 -17.18 6.82 6.25
N GLU A 152 -17.03 7.47 7.40
CA GLU A 152 -17.59 8.82 7.63
C GLU A 152 -16.89 9.92 6.79
N GLN A 153 -15.63 9.70 6.40
CA GLN A 153 -14.83 10.69 5.71
C GLN A 153 -15.32 10.93 4.27
N LYS A 154 -15.72 12.18 3.99
CA LYS A 154 -16.22 12.61 2.67
C LYS A 154 -15.14 13.17 1.74
N LYS A 155 -13.97 13.54 2.28
CA LYS A 155 -12.88 14.10 1.48
C LYS A 155 -12.16 12.97 0.72
N PRO A 156 -12.08 13.04 -0.62
CA PRO A 156 -11.41 12.03 -1.41
C PRO A 156 -9.89 12.05 -1.20
N TYR A 157 -9.27 10.89 -1.41
CA TYR A 157 -7.83 10.78 -1.65
C TYR A 157 -7.59 10.80 -3.15
N ILE A 158 -6.65 11.63 -3.60
CA ILE A 158 -6.22 11.69 -5.00
C ILE A 158 -4.77 11.24 -5.08
N PHE A 159 -4.48 10.36 -6.04
CA PHE A 159 -3.11 9.94 -6.31
C PHE A 159 -2.94 9.47 -7.75
N GLU A 160 -1.70 9.31 -8.15
CA GLU A 160 -1.33 8.79 -9.47
C GLU A 160 -1.31 7.25 -9.46
N ALA A 161 -1.92 6.67 -10.49
CA ALA A 161 -1.85 5.26 -10.84
C ALA A 161 -1.19 5.14 -12.22
N PRO A 162 0.08 4.71 -12.28
CA PRO A 162 0.77 4.52 -13.55
C PRO A 162 0.12 3.43 -14.39
N ILE A 163 0.24 3.60 -15.71
CA ILE A 163 -0.22 2.64 -16.70
C ILE A 163 0.99 2.17 -17.49
N GLU A 164 1.14 0.85 -17.55
CA GLU A 164 2.25 0.18 -18.23
C GLU A 164 1.69 -0.94 -19.11
N GLY A 165 2.51 -1.40 -20.06
CA GLY A 165 2.10 -2.30 -21.15
C GLY A 165 1.83 -1.55 -22.45
N GLY A 166 2.04 -2.22 -23.57
CA GLY A 166 1.86 -1.67 -24.93
C GLY A 166 2.74 -0.45 -25.25
N SER A 167 2.44 0.16 -26.39
CA SER A 167 3.06 1.43 -26.84
C SER A 167 2.56 2.63 -26.03
N VAL A 168 3.28 3.75 -26.10
CA VAL A 168 2.87 4.99 -25.42
C VAL A 168 1.49 5.43 -25.91
N ASP A 169 1.23 5.38 -27.22
CA ASP A 169 -0.07 5.75 -27.79
C ASP A 169 -1.21 4.85 -27.31
N ALA A 170 -0.95 3.53 -27.19
CA ALA A 170 -1.93 2.60 -26.63
C ALA A 170 -2.30 2.96 -25.19
N ARG A 171 -1.33 3.41 -24.38
CA ARG A 171 -1.58 3.87 -23.01
C ARG A 171 -2.37 5.18 -22.98
N ILE A 172 -2.11 6.11 -23.90
CA ILE A 172 -2.90 7.35 -24.02
C ILE A 172 -4.36 7.01 -24.32
N ASN A 173 -4.58 6.17 -25.33
CA ASN A 173 -5.93 5.75 -25.73
C ASN A 173 -6.66 5.04 -24.57
N TYR A 174 -5.97 4.15 -23.87
CA TYR A 174 -6.51 3.46 -22.70
C TYR A 174 -6.94 4.43 -21.59
N VAL A 175 -6.10 5.42 -21.28
CA VAL A 175 -6.40 6.43 -20.26
C VAL A 175 -7.54 7.35 -20.67
N SER A 176 -7.53 7.83 -21.90
CA SER A 176 -8.60 8.70 -22.43
C SER A 176 -9.95 8.00 -22.37
N ASN A 177 -9.99 6.69 -22.66
CA ASN A 177 -11.21 5.89 -22.57
C ASN A 177 -11.72 5.69 -21.13
N LEU A 178 -10.83 5.73 -20.14
CA LEU A 178 -11.18 5.60 -18.72
C LEU A 178 -11.51 6.93 -18.05
N LEU A 179 -11.24 8.06 -18.70
CA LEU A 179 -11.43 9.39 -18.14
C LEU A 179 -12.90 9.61 -17.72
N GLY A 180 -13.13 10.02 -16.46
CA GLY A 180 -14.46 10.19 -15.86
C GLY A 180 -15.13 8.88 -15.41
N LYS A 181 -14.62 7.71 -15.82
CA LYS A 181 -15.19 6.40 -15.47
C LYS A 181 -14.65 5.87 -14.14
N SER A 182 -15.34 4.86 -13.63
CA SER A 182 -14.92 4.13 -12.43
C SER A 182 -14.21 2.83 -12.82
N VAL A 183 -13.08 2.55 -12.17
CA VAL A 183 -12.28 1.34 -12.36
C VAL A 183 -12.41 0.46 -11.13
N ARG A 184 -12.82 -0.79 -11.33
CA ARG A 184 -12.97 -1.78 -10.24
C ARG A 184 -11.64 -2.46 -9.94
N VAL A 185 -11.58 -3.11 -8.79
CA VAL A 185 -10.38 -3.86 -8.39
C VAL A 185 -10.12 -5.06 -9.30
N SER A 186 -11.18 -5.69 -9.82
CA SER A 186 -11.16 -6.80 -10.78
C SER A 186 -10.47 -6.45 -12.10
N ASP A 187 -10.57 -5.19 -12.52
CA ASP A 187 -9.97 -4.71 -13.77
C ASP A 187 -8.45 -4.54 -13.63
N THR A 188 -7.97 -4.39 -12.40
CA THR A 188 -6.55 -4.13 -12.08
C THR A 188 -5.81 -5.40 -11.66
N PHE A 189 -6.45 -6.24 -10.85
CA PHE A 189 -5.82 -7.41 -10.24
C PHE A 189 -6.64 -8.68 -10.48
N LYS A 190 -5.95 -9.82 -10.47
CA LYS A 190 -6.55 -11.16 -10.60
C LYS A 190 -6.43 -11.93 -9.29
N THR A 191 -7.45 -12.72 -8.98
CA THR A 191 -7.43 -13.63 -7.82
C THR A 191 -6.24 -14.59 -7.91
N GLY A 192 -5.61 -14.88 -6.77
CA GLY A 192 -4.38 -15.68 -6.70
C GLY A 192 -3.10 -14.94 -7.05
N GLY A 193 -3.18 -13.79 -7.74
CA GLY A 193 -2.05 -12.90 -7.96
C GLY A 193 -1.50 -12.34 -6.65
N ALA A 194 -0.25 -11.88 -6.66
CA ALA A 194 0.33 -11.19 -5.51
C ALA A 194 0.42 -9.68 -5.76
N VAL A 195 0.28 -8.91 -4.68
CA VAL A 195 0.33 -7.46 -4.68
C VAL A 195 1.26 -6.94 -3.61
N ASP A 196 1.83 -5.77 -3.86
CA ASP A 196 2.59 -5.02 -2.88
C ASP A 196 1.68 -4.01 -2.18
N VAL A 197 1.74 -4.00 -0.87
CA VAL A 197 0.82 -3.25 -0.03
C VAL A 197 1.53 -2.08 0.64
N ALA A 198 1.19 -0.87 0.22
CA ALA A 198 1.73 0.37 0.76
C ALA A 198 0.72 1.05 1.70
N ALA A 199 1.11 1.25 2.96
CA ALA A 199 0.25 1.88 3.97
C ALA A 199 1.05 2.57 5.08
N ILE A 200 0.37 3.43 5.85
CA ILE A 200 0.92 4.03 7.06
C ILE A 200 0.64 3.14 8.26
N THR A 201 1.70 2.69 8.92
CA THR A 201 1.61 1.82 10.13
C THR A 201 0.87 2.49 11.29
N LYS A 202 0.32 1.68 12.20
CA LYS A 202 -0.32 2.17 13.44
C LYS A 202 0.67 3.02 14.24
N GLY A 203 0.27 4.24 14.60
CA GLY A 203 1.04 5.12 15.48
C GLY A 203 1.11 4.54 16.90
N LYS A 204 2.29 4.60 17.51
CA LYS A 204 2.52 4.20 18.92
C LYS A 204 3.11 5.34 19.76
N GLY A 205 3.22 6.55 19.20
CA GLY A 205 3.75 7.73 19.90
C GLY A 205 5.24 7.61 20.23
N TRP A 206 5.66 8.32 21.28
CA TRP A 206 7.02 8.24 21.81
C TRP A 206 7.25 6.91 22.53
N GLN A 207 8.32 6.20 22.18
CA GLN A 207 8.64 4.90 22.74
C GLN A 207 10.12 4.83 23.15
N GLY A 208 10.37 4.17 24.28
CA GLY A 208 11.72 3.87 24.76
C GLY A 208 12.46 2.86 23.88
N VAL A 209 13.78 2.77 24.07
CA VAL A 209 14.70 1.93 23.26
C VAL A 209 14.30 0.46 23.22
N ILE A 210 13.77 -0.07 24.32
CA ILE A 210 13.33 -1.48 24.41
C ILE A 210 12.21 -1.76 23.42
N LYS A 211 11.12 -0.99 23.46
CA LYS A 211 9.97 -1.22 22.57
C LYS A 211 10.24 -0.75 21.14
N ARG A 212 11.01 0.33 20.96
CA ARG A 212 11.31 0.91 19.65
C ARG A 212 12.32 0.09 18.84
N TYR A 213 13.32 -0.52 19.48
CA TYR A 213 14.41 -1.25 18.81
C TYR A 213 14.59 -2.70 19.26
N GLY A 214 13.84 -3.19 20.25
CA GLY A 214 14.02 -4.53 20.79
C GLY A 214 15.32 -4.68 21.60
N ALA A 215 15.78 -3.58 22.22
CA ALA A 215 16.97 -3.62 23.06
C ALA A 215 16.72 -4.46 24.34
N LYS A 216 17.74 -5.18 24.81
CA LYS A 216 17.66 -5.95 26.06
C LYS A 216 17.52 -5.00 27.24
N ARG A 217 16.59 -5.28 28.15
CA ARG A 217 16.42 -4.57 29.43
C ARG A 217 17.66 -4.80 30.32
N LYS A 218 18.06 -3.80 31.11
CA LYS A 218 19.11 -3.96 32.12
C LYS A 218 18.62 -4.84 33.28
N GLN A 219 19.54 -5.24 34.16
CA GLN A 219 19.22 -5.96 35.39
C GLN A 219 18.28 -5.14 36.27
N HIS A 220 17.41 -5.80 37.04
CA HIS A 220 16.42 -5.14 37.89
C HIS A 220 17.03 -4.20 38.94
N LYS A 221 18.26 -4.44 39.40
CA LYS A 221 19.00 -3.61 40.37
C LYS A 221 19.78 -2.44 39.75
N SER A 222 19.69 -2.22 38.43
CA SER A 222 20.40 -1.10 37.81
C SER A 222 19.85 0.24 38.30
N ARG A 223 20.75 1.12 38.77
CA ARG A 223 20.41 2.47 39.24
C ARG A 223 19.86 3.34 38.10
N LYS A 224 19.01 4.31 38.45
CA LYS A 224 18.31 5.27 37.57
C LYS A 224 17.23 4.65 36.67
N SER A 225 17.61 3.77 35.75
CA SER A 225 16.64 3.16 34.84
C SER A 225 17.09 1.79 34.36
N VAL A 226 16.13 0.86 34.37
CA VAL A 226 16.30 -0.48 33.81
C VAL A 226 15.90 -0.55 32.33
N ARG A 227 15.23 0.50 31.80
CA ARG A 227 14.61 0.51 30.46
C ARG A 227 15.39 1.33 29.41
N GLU A 228 16.68 1.51 29.64
CA GLU A 228 17.60 2.26 28.79
C GLU A 228 18.75 1.37 28.29
N LEU A 229 19.60 1.90 27.40
CA LEU A 229 20.80 1.21 26.96
C LEU A 229 21.90 1.25 28.02
N GLY A 230 22.75 0.22 28.05
CA GLY A 230 23.93 0.14 28.93
C GLY A 230 25.00 1.17 28.59
N SER A 231 25.42 1.20 27.33
CA SER A 231 26.40 2.15 26.80
C SER A 231 25.85 2.79 25.52
N LEU A 232 26.14 4.07 25.31
CA LEU A 232 25.78 4.81 24.11
C LEU A 232 26.88 4.81 23.04
N GLY A 233 28.10 4.43 23.38
CA GLY A 233 29.24 4.46 22.46
C GLY A 233 30.58 4.50 23.19
N PRO A 234 31.70 4.31 22.45
CA PRO A 234 33.05 4.49 22.97
C PRO A 234 33.36 5.97 23.26
N ILE A 235 34.52 6.24 23.85
CA ILE A 235 35.01 7.60 24.16
C ILE A 235 35.32 8.37 22.88
N SER A 236 35.95 7.71 21.90
CA SER A 236 36.22 8.24 20.57
C SER A 236 35.46 7.39 19.54
N PRO A 237 34.68 7.98 18.62
CA PRO A 237 34.48 9.42 18.41
C PRO A 237 33.66 10.12 19.51
N GLN A 238 33.89 11.41 19.71
CA GLN A 238 33.27 12.24 20.77
C GLN A 238 31.81 12.65 20.47
N TYR A 239 31.04 11.78 19.82
CA TYR A 239 29.62 11.98 19.57
C TYR A 239 28.86 10.66 19.53
N VAL A 240 27.56 10.72 19.77
CA VAL A 240 26.71 9.53 19.69
C VAL A 240 26.41 9.23 18.23
N MET A 241 26.88 8.08 17.75
CA MET A 241 26.63 7.64 16.37
C MET A 241 25.13 7.52 16.09
N TYR A 242 24.70 7.90 14.88
CA TYR A 242 23.31 7.75 14.42
C TYR A 242 22.81 6.29 14.46
N THR A 243 23.74 5.35 14.45
CA THR A 243 23.50 3.92 14.57
C THR A 243 23.14 3.50 16.00
N VAL A 244 23.25 4.34 17.01
CA VAL A 244 22.91 3.95 18.38
C VAL A 244 21.38 3.99 18.55
N PRO A 245 20.74 2.92 19.06
CA PRO A 245 19.30 2.93 19.30
C PRO A 245 18.91 4.00 20.32
N ARG A 246 18.02 4.93 19.95
CA ARG A 246 17.53 6.00 20.84
C ARG A 246 16.02 5.93 21.03
N ALA A 247 15.52 6.43 22.15
CA ALA A 247 14.08 6.64 22.34
C ALA A 247 13.54 7.61 21.29
N GLY A 248 12.26 7.51 20.96
CA GLY A 248 11.63 8.42 20.01
C GLY A 248 10.34 7.89 19.42
N GLN A 249 9.86 8.55 18.37
CA GLN A 249 8.65 8.13 17.65
C GLN A 249 8.74 6.67 17.18
N MET A 250 7.67 5.91 17.44
CA MET A 250 7.46 4.57 16.91
C MET A 250 6.09 4.47 16.24
N GLY A 251 6.06 3.84 15.07
CA GLY A 251 4.84 3.71 14.28
C GLY A 251 4.45 5.03 13.61
N PHE A 252 3.37 4.99 12.84
CA PHE A 252 3.03 6.05 11.90
C PHE A 252 4.13 6.28 10.85
N HIS A 253 4.86 5.22 10.51
CA HIS A 253 5.81 5.20 9.41
C HIS A 253 5.14 4.66 8.15
N GLN A 254 5.56 5.13 6.98
CA GLN A 254 5.18 4.54 5.72
C GLN A 254 5.92 3.20 5.52
N ARG A 255 5.18 2.13 5.17
CA ARG A 255 5.76 0.83 4.85
C ARG A 255 5.12 0.27 3.58
N VAL A 256 5.93 -0.51 2.87
CA VAL A 256 5.49 -1.34 1.76
C VAL A 256 5.80 -2.78 2.16
N GLU A 257 4.78 -3.61 2.24
CA GLU A 257 4.94 -5.05 2.40
C GLU A 257 4.76 -5.70 1.04
N TYR A 258 5.73 -6.53 0.64
CA TYR A 258 5.75 -7.14 -0.68
C TYR A 258 5.03 -8.48 -0.70
N ASN A 259 4.61 -8.91 -1.88
CA ASN A 259 4.18 -10.29 -2.18
C ASN A 259 3.00 -10.79 -1.33
N LYS A 260 1.97 -9.95 -1.14
CA LYS A 260 0.73 -10.36 -0.48
C LYS A 260 -0.19 -11.01 -1.52
N ARG A 261 -0.42 -12.31 -1.37
CA ARG A 261 -1.33 -13.05 -2.26
C ARG A 261 -2.77 -12.62 -2.04
N ILE A 262 -3.50 -12.40 -3.13
CA ILE A 262 -4.94 -12.20 -3.13
C ILE A 262 -5.60 -13.57 -3.00
N MET A 263 -6.29 -13.81 -1.89
CA MET A 263 -6.98 -15.07 -1.60
C MET A 263 -8.36 -15.09 -2.24
N THR A 264 -9.10 -14.00 -2.10
CA THR A 264 -10.46 -13.86 -2.62
C THR A 264 -10.68 -12.42 -3.05
N MET A 265 -11.44 -12.24 -4.11
CA MET A 265 -12.02 -10.97 -4.51
C MET A 265 -13.53 -11.20 -4.63
N GLY A 266 -14.32 -10.26 -4.13
CA GLY A 266 -15.76 -10.38 -4.15
C GLY A 266 -16.43 -9.02 -4.07
N GLU A 267 -17.73 -9.02 -4.35
CA GLU A 267 -18.61 -7.89 -4.18
C GLU A 267 -19.56 -8.23 -3.03
N ALA A 268 -19.68 -7.34 -2.04
CA ALA A 268 -20.62 -7.51 -0.95
C ALA A 268 -21.91 -6.73 -1.27
N GLU A 269 -23.01 -7.43 -1.45
CA GLU A 269 -24.33 -6.79 -1.59
C GLU A 269 -24.81 -6.20 -0.26
N VAL A 270 -25.71 -5.22 -0.34
CA VAL A 270 -26.26 -4.56 0.85
C VAL A 270 -27.15 -5.53 1.61
N GLY A 271 -26.67 -6.01 2.76
CA GLY A 271 -27.38 -6.98 3.62
C GLY A 271 -26.71 -8.36 3.66
N GLU A 272 -25.77 -8.63 2.76
CA GLU A 272 -24.91 -9.81 2.83
C GLU A 272 -23.77 -9.56 3.83
N MET A 273 -23.72 -10.36 4.89
CA MET A 273 -22.71 -10.17 5.93
C MET A 273 -21.40 -10.85 5.55
N VAL A 274 -20.56 -10.13 4.81
CA VAL A 274 -19.15 -10.48 4.68
C VAL A 274 -18.48 -10.11 6.00
N GLY A 275 -18.31 -11.06 6.92
CA GLY A 275 -17.66 -10.79 8.20
C GLY A 275 -18.28 -11.50 9.39
N PRO A 276 -17.94 -11.08 10.62
CA PRO A 276 -18.50 -11.66 11.83
C PRO A 276 -19.88 -11.04 12.12
N PRO A 277 -20.75 -11.72 12.88
CA PRO A 277 -22.03 -11.17 13.31
C PRO A 277 -21.85 -9.83 14.03
N GLY A 278 -22.50 -8.78 13.50
CA GLY A 278 -22.37 -7.41 13.99
C GLY A 278 -21.26 -6.57 13.34
N GLY A 279 -20.63 -7.08 12.28
CA GLY A 279 -19.65 -6.36 11.47
C GLY A 279 -18.26 -6.28 12.08
N PHE A 280 -17.31 -5.71 11.33
CA PHE A 280 -15.91 -5.64 11.78
C PHE A 280 -15.72 -4.58 12.86
N LYS A 281 -14.98 -4.95 13.92
CA LYS A 281 -14.68 -4.04 15.02
C LYS A 281 -14.04 -2.72 14.52
N HIS A 282 -14.70 -1.60 14.85
CA HIS A 282 -14.35 -0.25 14.42
C HIS A 282 -14.49 0.04 12.92
N PHE A 283 -14.94 -0.89 12.08
CA PHE A 283 -15.22 -0.62 10.66
C PHE A 283 -16.73 -0.63 10.39
N GLY A 284 -17.43 -1.63 10.91
CA GLY A 284 -18.84 -1.90 10.64
C GLY A 284 -19.00 -2.95 9.54
N ASP A 285 -20.16 -2.93 8.91
CA ASP A 285 -20.48 -3.85 7.81
C ASP A 285 -19.72 -3.46 6.53
N ILE A 286 -19.40 -4.47 5.74
CA ILE A 286 -18.75 -4.29 4.46
C ILE A 286 -19.80 -4.02 3.39
N ARG A 287 -19.49 -3.11 2.47
CA ARG A 287 -20.36 -2.77 1.34
C ARG A 287 -19.49 -2.63 0.09
N GLY A 288 -19.94 -3.21 -1.02
CA GLY A 288 -19.28 -3.17 -2.32
C GLY A 288 -18.05 -4.07 -2.40
N ASP A 289 -17.19 -3.77 -3.38
CA ASP A 289 -16.00 -4.56 -3.70
C ASP A 289 -15.04 -4.69 -2.51
N TYR A 290 -14.53 -5.90 -2.30
CA TYR A 290 -13.52 -6.19 -1.30
C TYR A 290 -12.50 -7.21 -1.81
N ILE A 291 -11.35 -7.21 -1.15
CA ILE A 291 -10.32 -8.23 -1.34
C ILE A 291 -9.86 -8.78 -0.01
N ILE A 292 -9.52 -10.07 0.00
CA ILE A 292 -8.89 -10.73 1.14
C ILE A 292 -7.43 -11.01 0.78
N LEU A 293 -6.52 -10.35 1.49
CA LEU A 293 -5.07 -10.54 1.33
C LEU A 293 -4.52 -11.52 2.35
N LYS A 294 -3.63 -12.41 1.93
CA LYS A 294 -2.95 -13.34 2.84
C LYS A 294 -2.07 -12.60 3.85
N GLY A 295 -2.28 -12.92 5.13
CA GLY A 295 -1.57 -12.39 6.28
C GLY A 295 -2.07 -11.01 6.71
N SER A 296 -1.23 -10.31 7.47
CA SER A 296 -1.53 -8.96 7.95
C SER A 296 -1.19 -7.88 6.93
N VAL A 297 -1.96 -6.79 6.92
CA VAL A 297 -1.64 -5.54 6.19
C VAL A 297 -1.22 -4.42 7.16
N PRO A 298 -0.26 -3.54 6.82
CA PRO A 298 0.13 -2.44 7.68
C PRO A 298 -1.02 -1.44 7.94
N GLY A 299 -1.04 -0.87 9.15
CA GLY A 299 -1.98 0.19 9.52
C GLY A 299 -3.13 -0.27 10.41
N THR A 300 -3.92 0.71 10.86
CA THR A 300 -5.13 0.47 11.66
C THR A 300 -6.31 0.11 10.77
N TYR A 301 -7.45 -0.25 11.37
CA TYR A 301 -8.74 -0.23 10.68
C TYR A 301 -9.05 1.17 10.13
N LYS A 302 -9.89 1.25 9.09
CA LYS A 302 -10.24 2.44 8.30
C LYS A 302 -9.05 3.11 7.56
N ARG A 303 -7.85 2.55 7.62
CA ARG A 303 -6.64 3.14 6.99
C ARG A 303 -6.70 2.94 5.48
N LEU A 304 -6.37 3.97 4.71
CA LEU A 304 -6.10 3.84 3.29
C LEU A 304 -4.88 2.93 3.09
N VAL A 305 -5.06 1.92 2.25
CA VAL A 305 -4.07 0.95 1.82
C VAL A 305 -3.99 1.03 0.31
N LYS A 306 -2.82 1.35 -0.22
CA LYS A 306 -2.58 1.29 -1.67
C LYS A 306 -2.00 -0.07 -2.02
N LEU A 307 -2.52 -0.63 -3.09
CA LEU A 307 -2.14 -1.92 -3.64
C LEU A 307 -1.46 -1.63 -4.97
N ARG A 308 -0.25 -2.16 -5.14
CA ARG A 308 0.50 -2.06 -6.39
C ARG A 308 0.69 -3.46 -6.93
N ALA A 309 0.73 -3.58 -8.25
CA ALA A 309 1.29 -4.76 -8.91
C ALA A 309 2.66 -5.14 -8.31
N GLN A 310 2.88 -6.43 -8.20
CA GLN A 310 4.07 -7.01 -7.57
C GLN A 310 5.33 -6.55 -8.30
N ILE A 311 6.31 -6.00 -7.56
CA ILE A 311 7.60 -5.59 -8.15
C ILE A 311 8.69 -6.66 -8.05
N ARG A 312 8.50 -7.69 -7.22
CA ARG A 312 9.52 -8.72 -6.95
C ARG A 312 8.96 -10.11 -7.17
N ASN A 313 9.63 -10.96 -7.95
CA ASN A 313 9.30 -12.38 -8.12
C ASN A 313 7.84 -12.60 -8.59
N GLU A 314 7.44 -11.98 -9.71
CA GLU A 314 6.17 -12.28 -10.35
C GLU A 314 6.21 -13.73 -10.87
N PRO A 315 5.25 -14.60 -10.48
CA PRO A 315 5.23 -15.97 -10.95
C PRO A 315 4.81 -16.02 -12.42
N ALA A 316 5.40 -16.93 -13.20
CA ALA A 316 5.07 -17.09 -14.61
C ALA A 316 3.60 -17.50 -14.83
N LYS A 317 3.00 -18.19 -13.87
CA LYS A 317 1.59 -18.59 -13.87
C LYS A 317 0.95 -18.18 -12.55
N ILE A 318 -0.23 -17.55 -12.63
CA ILE A 318 -1.06 -17.25 -11.48
C ILE A 318 -2.01 -18.43 -11.27
N SER A 319 -1.87 -19.13 -10.14
CA SER A 319 -2.83 -20.14 -9.70
C SER A 319 -3.89 -19.50 -8.82
N GLU A 320 -5.15 -19.79 -9.12
CA GLU A 320 -6.25 -19.39 -8.25
C GLU A 320 -6.26 -20.25 -6.98
N PRO A 321 -6.29 -19.65 -5.79
CA PRO A 321 -6.33 -20.38 -4.53
C PRO A 321 -7.69 -21.03 -4.37
N ARG A 322 -7.70 -22.32 -4.04
CA ARG A 322 -8.93 -23.02 -3.68
C ARG A 322 -9.29 -22.71 -2.24
N ILE A 323 -10.25 -21.81 -2.05
CA ILE A 323 -10.79 -21.43 -0.75
C ILE A 323 -11.90 -22.41 -0.38
N LEU A 324 -11.84 -22.97 0.83
CA LEU A 324 -12.86 -23.84 1.38
C LEU A 324 -13.86 -23.05 2.22
N GLU A 325 -13.33 -22.18 3.09
CA GLU A 325 -14.13 -21.40 4.02
C GLU A 325 -13.40 -20.12 4.44
N VAL A 326 -14.17 -19.06 4.69
CA VAL A 326 -13.68 -17.83 5.32
C VAL A 326 -14.27 -17.79 6.73
N VAL A 327 -13.44 -18.06 7.73
CA VAL A 327 -13.83 -18.10 9.14
C VAL A 327 -13.62 -16.72 9.74
N VAL A 328 -14.65 -16.15 10.37
CA VAL A 328 -14.62 -14.78 10.89
C VAL A 328 -14.72 -14.70 12.40
#